data_AF-A0A3M0BRB6-F1
#
_entry.id   AF-A0A3M0BRB6-F1
#
_cell.length_a   1.000
_cell.length_b   1.000
_cell.length_c   1.000
_cell.angle_alpha   90.00
_cell.angle_beta   90.00
_cell.angle_gamma   90.00
#
_symmetry.space_group_name_H-M   'P 1'
#
loop_
_entity.id
_entity.type
_entity.pdbx_description
1 polymer ?
#
loop_
_entity_poly.entity_id
_entity_poly.type
_entity_poly.pdbx_seq_one_letter_code
_entity_poly.pdbx_strand_id
1 'polypeptide(L)'
;MMNLKNEKKIKHKLELISMYFDVDEFIANDMFYLEDALNTRNLDLIKKVDGILQKFKNEIKEVGVYEFILNITRKHTQTFIKN
;
A
#
# COMPACT_ATOMS: atom_id res chain seq x y z
N MET A 1 10.99 -13.48 -7.65
CA MET A 1 9.77 -14.17 -7.18
C MET A 1 9.74 -14.05 -5.67
N MET A 2 8.70 -13.44 -5.09
CA MET A 2 8.64 -13.20 -3.65
C MET A 2 8.40 -14.54 -2.92
N ASN A 3 9.06 -14.75 -1.77
CA ASN A 3 8.87 -15.99 -1.00
C ASN A 3 7.60 -15.90 -0.12
N LEU A 4 7.02 -17.06 0.22
CA LEU A 4 5.82 -17.17 1.06
C LEU A 4 5.95 -16.54 2.47
N LYS A 5 7.17 -16.43 3.01
CA LYS A 5 7.41 -15.78 4.31
C LYS A 5 7.23 -14.25 4.19
N ASN A 6 7.68 -13.65 3.09
CA ASN A 6 7.49 -12.24 2.82
C ASN A 6 6.02 -11.89 2.61
N GLU A 7 5.27 -12.74 1.89
CA GLU A 7 3.84 -12.51 1.67
C GLU A 7 3.03 -12.50 2.98
N LYS A 8 3.32 -13.43 3.89
CA LYS A 8 2.71 -13.44 5.24
C LYS A 8 3.08 -12.19 6.04
N LYS A 9 4.33 -11.74 5.97
CA LYS A 9 4.79 -10.52 6.64
C LYS A 9 4.05 -9.29 6.12
N ILE A 10 3.93 -9.16 4.79
CA ILE A 10 3.17 -8.09 4.14
C ILE A 10 1.73 -8.11 4.60
N LYS A 11 1.06 -9.27 4.52
CA LYS A 11 -0.33 -9.40 4.94
C LYS A 11 -0.54 -8.93 6.39
N HIS A 12 0.33 -9.37 7.29
CA HIS A 12 0.26 -8.97 8.70
C HIS A 12 0.47 -7.48 8.90
N LYS A 13 1.43 -6.88 8.16
CA LYS A 13 1.66 -5.42 8.22
C LYS A 13 0.47 -4.63 7.68
N LEU A 14 -0.12 -5.04 6.56
CA LEU A 14 -1.34 -4.42 6.04
C LEU A 14 -2.51 -4.47 7.04
N GLU A 15 -2.62 -5.54 7.83
CA GLU A 15 -3.63 -5.64 8.89
C GLU A 15 -3.40 -4.63 10.02
N LEU A 16 -2.15 -4.46 10.46
CA LEU A 16 -1.81 -3.46 11.50
C LEU A 16 -2.10 -2.03 11.01
N ILE A 17 -1.68 -1.69 9.80
CA ILE A 17 -1.93 -0.39 9.18
C ILE A 17 -3.44 -0.13 9.07
N SER A 18 -4.22 -1.15 8.72
CA SER A 18 -5.68 -1.04 8.65
C SER A 18 -6.33 -0.73 10.00
N MET A 19 -5.68 -1.07 11.12
CA MET A 19 -6.23 -0.88 12.46
C MET A 19 -5.86 0.48 13.06
N TYR A 20 -4.66 0.96 12.80
CA TYR A 20 -4.11 2.19 13.38
C TYR A 20 -3.29 2.95 12.34
N PHE A 21 -3.53 4.25 12.24
CA PHE A 21 -2.85 5.12 11.28
C PHE A 21 -2.14 6.24 12.01
N ASP A 22 -0.82 6.24 11.86
CA ASP A 22 0.08 7.31 12.28
C ASP A 22 0.79 7.81 11.01
N VAL A 23 0.72 9.12 10.75
CA VAL A 23 1.24 9.69 9.50
C VAL A 23 2.75 9.54 9.38
N ASP A 24 3.49 9.70 10.47
CA ASP A 24 4.95 9.64 10.48
C ASP A 24 5.43 8.20 10.27
N GLU A 25 4.82 7.23 10.97
CA GLU A 25 5.09 5.80 10.75
C GLU A 25 4.68 5.39 9.33
N PHE A 26 3.55 5.92 8.84
CA PHE A 26 3.03 5.57 7.55
C PHE A 26 4.00 5.95 6.42
N ILE A 27 4.48 7.19 6.44
CA ILE A 27 5.46 7.72 5.47
C ILE A 27 6.81 7.02 5.62
N ALA A 28 7.28 6.80 6.85
CA ALA A 28 8.62 6.26 7.10
C ALA A 28 8.74 4.77 6.77
N ASN A 29 7.69 3.98 7.05
CA ASN A 29 7.79 2.52 7.03
C ASN A 29 6.64 1.82 6.29
N ASP A 30 5.39 2.26 6.49
CA ASP A 30 4.24 1.46 6.02
C ASP A 30 4.06 1.49 4.52
N MET A 31 4.41 2.60 3.86
CA MET A 31 4.35 2.74 2.41
C MET A 31 5.11 1.63 1.66
N PHE A 32 6.25 1.17 2.20
CA PHE A 32 7.01 0.08 1.59
C PHE A 32 6.24 -1.24 1.57
N TYR A 33 5.45 -1.52 2.61
CA TYR A 33 4.62 -2.73 2.66
C TYR A 33 3.42 -2.65 1.71
N LEU A 34 2.87 -1.46 1.49
CA LEU A 34 1.84 -1.24 0.47
C LEU A 34 2.43 -1.45 -0.93
N GLU A 35 3.62 -0.93 -1.21
CA GLU A 35 4.30 -1.13 -2.49
C GLU A 35 4.63 -2.61 -2.73
N ASP A 36 5.23 -3.28 -1.74
CA ASP A 36 5.52 -4.71 -1.80
C ASP A 36 4.27 -5.54 -2.07
N ALA A 37 3.14 -5.21 -1.42
CA ALA A 37 1.86 -5.86 -1.64
C ALA A 37 1.38 -5.72 -3.09
N LEU A 38 1.48 -4.52 -3.68
CA LEU A 38 1.11 -4.27 -5.08
C LEU A 38 2.01 -5.05 -6.06
N ASN A 39 3.28 -5.25 -5.71
CA ASN A 39 4.23 -6.00 -6.53
C ASN A 39 4.04 -7.53 -6.46
N THR A 40 3.24 -8.07 -5.54
CA THR A 40 3.03 -9.52 -5.39
C THR A 40 2.14 -10.16 -6.46
N ARG A 41 1.35 -9.37 -7.21
CA ARG A 41 0.25 -9.84 -8.08
C ARG A 41 -0.87 -10.62 -7.34
N ASN A 42 -0.83 -10.69 -6.01
CA ASN A 42 -1.91 -11.28 -5.22
C ASN A 42 -3.07 -10.28 -5.12
N LEU A 43 -4.21 -10.62 -5.72
CA LEU A 43 -5.39 -9.75 -5.77
C LEU A 43 -5.94 -9.40 -4.39
N ASP A 44 -5.83 -10.28 -3.40
CA ASP A 44 -6.31 -10.02 -2.04
C ASP A 44 -5.45 -8.98 -1.32
N LEU A 45 -4.13 -9.02 -1.55
CA LEU A 45 -3.21 -8.00 -1.01
C LEU A 45 -3.44 -6.65 -1.68
N ILE A 46 -3.63 -6.64 -3.00
CA ILE A 46 -3.95 -5.42 -3.76
C ILE A 46 -5.24 -4.78 -3.24
N LYS A 47 -6.32 -5.57 -3.02
CA LYS A 47 -7.58 -5.08 -2.44
C LYS A 47 -7.41 -4.52 -1.02
N LYS A 48 -6.55 -5.14 -0.20
CA LYS A 48 -6.24 -4.62 1.14
C LYS A 48 -5.56 -3.25 1.07
N VAL A 49 -4.61 -3.07 0.15
CA VAL A 49 -3.95 -1.77 -0.06
C VAL A 49 -4.97 -0.71 -0.44
N ASP A 50 -5.86 -0.99 -1.40
CA ASP A 50 -6.91 -0.04 -1.79
C ASP A 50 -7.83 0.31 -0.60
N GLY A 51 -8.23 -0.69 0.19
CA GLY A 51 -9.03 -0.45 1.40
C GLY A 51 -8.37 0.46 2.44
N ILE A 52 -7.06 0.29 2.68
CA ILE A 52 -6.26 1.15 3.56
C ILE A 52 -6.25 2.59 3.04
N LEU A 53 -5.94 2.76 1.75
CA LEU A 53 -5.85 4.09 1.14
C LEU A 53 -7.19 4.82 1.14
N GLN A 54 -8.30 4.12 0.89
CA GLN A 54 -9.64 4.71 0.99
C GLN A 54 -10.00 5.07 2.44
N LYS A 55 -9.67 4.21 3.40
CA LYS A 55 -9.97 4.45 4.83
C LYS A 55 -9.28 5.71 5.33
N PHE A 56 -7.99 5.87 5.05
CA PHE A 56 -7.17 6.97 5.58
C PHE A 56 -7.07 8.16 4.64
N LYS A 57 -7.81 8.16 3.53
CA LYS A 57 -7.84 9.27 2.55
C LYS A 57 -8.05 10.64 3.18
N ASN A 58 -8.89 10.72 4.22
CA ASN A 58 -9.19 11.97 4.92
C ASN A 58 -8.18 12.34 6.00
N GLU A 59 -7.31 11.42 6.39
CA GLU A 59 -6.23 11.62 7.38
C GLU A 59 -4.93 12.01 6.66
N ILE A 60 -4.76 11.56 5.42
CA ILE A 60 -3.74 12.03 4.47
C ILE A 60 -4.16 13.40 3.91
N LYS A 61 -4.23 14.43 4.77
CA LYS A 61 -4.67 15.79 4.40
C LYS A 61 -3.59 16.65 3.75
N GLU A 62 -2.33 16.26 3.86
CA GLU A 62 -1.26 16.94 3.14
C GLU A 62 -1.33 16.58 1.66
N VAL A 63 -1.70 17.59 0.86
CA VAL A 63 -1.88 17.48 -0.60
C VAL A 63 -0.66 16.82 -1.27
N GLY A 64 0.56 17.06 -0.76
CA GLY A 64 1.78 16.42 -1.25
C GLY A 64 1.90 14.93 -0.95
N VAL A 65 1.39 14.46 0.20
CA VAL A 65 1.53 13.06 0.65
C VAL A 65 0.55 12.16 -0.08
N TYR A 66 -0.71 12.58 -0.22
CA TYR A 66 -1.71 11.79 -0.97
C TYR A 66 -1.33 11.67 -2.46
N GLU A 67 -0.86 12.76 -3.08
CA GLU A 67 -0.40 12.70 -4.47
C GLU A 67 0.89 11.88 -4.64
N PHE A 68 1.80 11.92 -3.68
CA PHE A 68 3.00 11.07 -3.67
C PHE A 68 2.63 9.57 -3.60
N ILE A 69 1.73 9.20 -2.68
CA ILE A 69 1.20 7.84 -2.56
C ILE A 69 0.47 7.41 -3.85
N LEU A 70 -0.37 8.28 -4.42
CA LEU A 70 -1.05 8.02 -5.69
C LEU A 70 -0.07 7.85 -6.86
N ASN A 71 1.03 8.59 -6.89
CA ASN A 71 2.02 8.51 -7.95
C ASN A 71 2.83 7.21 -7.87
N ILE A 72 3.23 6.78 -6.67
CA ILE A 72 3.85 5.47 -6.45
C ILE A 72 2.88 4.36 -6.84
N THR A 73 1.63 4.40 -6.35
CA THR A 73 0.64 3.36 -6.67
C THR A 73 0.31 3.30 -8.16
N ARG A 74 0.12 4.44 -8.85
CA ARG A 74 -0.19 4.50 -10.30
C ARG A 74 0.94 4.02 -11.21
N LYS A 75 2.20 4.34 -10.89
CA LYS A 75 3.34 3.89 -11.71
C LYS A 75 3.44 2.36 -11.75
N HIS A 76 2.99 1.68 -10.70
CA HIS A 76 2.95 0.22 -10.64
C HIS A 76 1.64 -0.38 -11.20
N THR A 77 0.52 0.36 -11.21
CA THR A 77 -0.74 -0.13 -11.82
C THR A 77 -0.74 -0.05 -13.36
N GLN A 78 -0.09 0.96 -13.94
CA GLN A 78 -0.09 1.15 -15.41
C GLN A 78 0.68 0.06 -16.19
N THR A 79 1.54 -0.71 -15.52
CA THR A 79 2.23 -1.86 -16.14
C THR A 79 1.27 -3.01 -16.50
N PHE A 80 0.06 -3.04 -15.93
CA PHE A 80 -0.93 -4.11 -16.14
C PHE A 80 -2.11 -3.74 -17.06
N ILE A 81 -2.29 -2.47 -17.42
CA ILE A 81 -3.37 -2.06 -18.35
C ILE A 81 -2.85 -2.02 -19.81
N LYS A 82 -1.53 -2.09 -20.02
CA LYS A 82 -0.91 -2.06 -21.36
C LYS A 82 -0.29 -3.41 -21.81
N ASN A 83 -0.47 -4.50 -21.07
CA ASN A 83 -0.08 -5.85 -21.48
C ASN A 83 -1.29 -6.79 -21.45
#